data_AF-J2T2L1-F1
#
_entry.id   AF-J2T2L1-F1
#
_cell.length_a   1.000
_cell.length_b   1.000
_cell.length_c   1.000
_cell.angle_alpha   90.00
_cell.angle_beta   90.00
_cell.angle_gamma   90.00
#
_symmetry.space_group_name_H-M   'P 1'
#
loop_
_entity.id
_entity.type
_entity.pdbx_description
1 polymer ?
#
loop_
_entity_poly.entity_id
_entity_poly.type
_entity_poly.pdbx_seq_one_letter_code
_entity_poly.pdbx_strand_id
1 'polypeptide(L)'
;MDLHFQRHTTVPPYTRDLTSKDQFKWSADFEVPVIGDDIAIRLNSIGCAKVVAYATHGGYLGVMAVPYNPPAWWIRQNGPPSPDNAALAFGAEISRIDAEEGA
;
A
#
# COMPACT_ATOMS: atom_id res chain seq x y z
N MET A 1 17.26 7.38 -9.27
CA MET A 1 15.91 7.36 -8.66
C MET A 1 15.96 8.07 -7.32
N ASP A 2 14.92 8.84 -6.99
CA ASP A 2 14.78 9.40 -5.65
C ASP A 2 14.50 8.25 -4.66
N LEU A 3 15.25 8.21 -3.56
CA LEU A 3 15.13 7.20 -2.51
C LEU A 3 14.26 7.67 -1.33
N HIS A 4 13.90 8.96 -1.32
CA HIS A 4 13.07 9.55 -0.29
C HIS A 4 11.60 9.13 -0.44
N PHE A 5 10.85 9.33 0.65
CA PHE A 5 9.40 9.16 0.62
C PHE A 5 8.79 10.22 -0.30
N GLN A 6 7.99 9.77 -1.27
CA GLN A 6 7.18 10.64 -2.11
C GLN A 6 5.78 10.04 -2.28
N ARG A 7 4.75 10.84 -2.06
CA ARG A 7 3.34 10.46 -2.27
C ARG A 7 2.91 10.76 -3.71
N HIS A 8 2.10 9.89 -4.30
CA HIS A 8 1.58 10.02 -5.67
C HIS A 8 0.07 9.81 -5.70
N THR A 9 -0.61 10.53 -6.58
CA THR A 9 -2.06 10.38 -6.86
C THR A 9 -2.34 9.43 -8.02
N THR A 10 -1.31 9.09 -8.80
CA THR A 10 -1.35 8.10 -9.89
C THR A 10 -0.21 7.12 -9.70
N VAL A 11 -0.31 5.94 -10.33
CA VAL A 11 0.74 4.93 -10.27
C VAL A 11 1.94 5.42 -11.10
N PRO A 12 3.13 5.65 -10.50
CA PRO A 12 4.32 5.98 -11.27
C PRO A 12 4.81 4.77 -12.09
N PRO A 13 5.65 4.96 -13.13
CA PRO A 13 6.28 3.86 -13.84
C PRO A 13 7.00 2.90 -12.89
N TYR A 14 6.73 1.61 -13.04
CA TYR A 14 7.21 0.58 -12.14
C TYR A 14 7.53 -0.71 -12.89
N THR A 15 8.28 -1.58 -12.23
CA THR A 15 8.62 -2.92 -12.72
C THR A 15 8.50 -3.97 -11.62
N ARG A 16 8.24 -5.21 -12.00
CA ARG A 16 8.33 -6.40 -11.13
C ARG A 16 9.74 -7.00 -11.08
N ASP A 17 10.65 -6.53 -11.94
CA ASP A 17 12.06 -6.89 -11.86
C ASP A 17 12.71 -6.19 -10.66
N LEU A 18 12.87 -6.94 -9.56
CA LEU A 18 13.47 -6.44 -8.32
C LEU A 18 14.96 -6.09 -8.45
N THR A 19 15.61 -6.47 -9.54
CA THR A 19 17.01 -6.14 -9.83
C THR A 19 17.16 -4.81 -10.58
N SER A 20 16.06 -4.25 -11.10
CA SER A 20 16.05 -2.98 -11.81
C SER A 20 16.54 -1.82 -10.93
N LYS A 21 17.32 -0.93 -11.55
CA LYS A 21 17.87 0.29 -10.93
C LYS A 21 17.22 1.57 -11.46
N ASP A 22 16.46 1.47 -12.54
CA ASP A 22 15.94 2.62 -13.28
C ASP A 22 14.44 2.87 -13.04
N GLN A 23 13.73 1.90 -12.44
CA GLN A 23 12.29 1.96 -12.20
C GLN A 23 11.91 1.53 -10.79
N PHE A 24 10.76 2.01 -10.31
CA PHE A 24 10.30 1.66 -8.96
C PHE A 24 9.90 0.19 -8.94
N LYS A 25 10.33 -0.51 -7.90
CA LYS A 25 10.09 -1.95 -7.76
C LYS A 25 8.75 -2.16 -7.12
N TRP A 26 7.87 -2.88 -7.80
CA TRP A 26 6.66 -3.44 -7.22
C TRP A 26 6.96 -4.84 -6.71
N SER A 27 6.77 -5.06 -5.40
CA SER A 27 7.22 -6.28 -4.73
C SER A 27 6.19 -7.40 -4.65
N ALA A 28 5.03 -7.26 -5.30
CA ALA A 28 4.04 -8.32 -5.44
C ALA A 28 4.00 -8.91 -6.86
N ASP A 29 3.53 -10.14 -6.94
CA ASP A 29 3.29 -10.89 -8.18
C ASP A 29 2.00 -10.47 -8.91
N PHE A 30 1.12 -9.71 -8.26
CA PHE A 30 -0.13 -9.20 -8.81
C PHE A 30 -0.05 -7.72 -9.25
N GLU A 31 -1.05 -7.19 -9.99
CA GLU A 31 -1.16 -5.76 -10.38
C GLU A 31 -1.36 -4.81 -9.19
N VAL A 32 -0.71 -3.65 -9.24
CA VAL A 32 -0.84 -2.60 -8.21
C VAL A 32 -2.33 -2.29 -8.02
N PRO A 33 -2.88 -2.46 -6.80
CA PRO A 33 -4.29 -2.16 -6.52
C PRO A 33 -4.63 -0.70 -6.83
N VAL A 34 -5.81 -0.43 -7.37
CA VAL A 34 -6.21 0.94 -7.71
C VAL A 34 -6.73 1.70 -6.48
N ILE A 35 -6.72 3.02 -6.53
CA ILE A 35 -7.36 3.85 -5.49
C ILE A 35 -8.84 3.46 -5.40
N GLY A 36 -9.29 3.16 -4.18
CA GLY A 36 -10.64 2.66 -3.90
C GLY A 36 -10.70 1.17 -3.61
N ASP A 37 -9.71 0.38 -4.04
CA ASP A 37 -9.65 -1.06 -3.80
C ASP A 37 -9.47 -1.39 -2.32
N ASP A 38 -10.02 -2.54 -1.94
CA ASP A 38 -9.81 -3.17 -0.64
C ASP A 38 -8.63 -4.13 -0.68
N ILE A 39 -7.73 -3.99 0.28
CA ILE A 39 -6.56 -4.83 0.46
C ILE A 39 -6.47 -5.30 1.91
N ALA A 40 -5.81 -6.42 2.15
CA ALA A 40 -5.42 -6.85 3.49
C ALA A 40 -3.93 -6.55 3.73
N ILE A 41 -3.62 -5.67 4.67
CA ILE A 41 -2.24 -5.41 5.12
C ILE A 41 -1.87 -6.48 6.15
N ARG A 42 -0.98 -7.39 5.77
CA ARG A 42 -0.53 -8.51 6.62
C ARG A 42 0.49 -8.07 7.66
N LEU A 43 1.27 -7.04 7.34
CA LEU A 43 2.30 -6.51 8.23
C LEU A 43 1.68 -5.99 9.53
N ASN A 44 2.26 -6.39 10.66
CA ASN A 44 1.87 -5.97 12.02
C ASN A 44 0.38 -6.16 12.34
N SER A 45 -0.31 -7.08 11.66
CA SER A 45 -1.74 -7.34 11.86
C SER A 45 -2.61 -6.09 11.72
N ILE A 46 -2.29 -5.20 10.77
CA ILE A 46 -3.08 -3.99 10.52
C ILE A 46 -4.47 -4.34 9.97
N GLY A 47 -4.57 -5.35 9.10
CA GLY A 47 -5.83 -5.87 8.60
C GLY A 47 -6.33 -5.18 7.32
N CYS A 48 -7.65 -5.24 7.09
CA CYS A 48 -8.26 -4.71 5.87
C CYS A 48 -8.18 -3.19 5.82
N ALA A 49 -7.87 -2.66 4.64
CA ALA A 49 -7.66 -1.24 4.41
C ALA A 49 -8.09 -0.86 2.99
N LYS A 50 -8.51 0.40 2.83
CA LYS A 50 -8.84 0.99 1.53
C LYS A 50 -7.65 1.74 0.96
N VAL A 51 -7.29 1.48 -0.30
CA VAL A 51 -6.25 2.23 -0.99
C VAL A 51 -6.71 3.66 -1.28
N VAL A 52 -5.90 4.64 -0.89
CA VAL A 52 -6.21 6.08 -1.06
C VAL A 52 -5.15 6.86 -1.83
N ALA A 53 -3.94 6.32 -1.98
CA ALA A 53 -2.85 6.90 -2.78
C ALA A 53 -1.75 5.86 -3.00
N TYR A 54 -0.67 6.28 -3.65
CA TYR A 54 0.57 5.51 -3.77
C TYR A 54 1.72 6.27 -3.12
N ALA A 55 2.80 5.56 -2.81
CA ALA A 55 4.04 6.21 -2.41
C ALA A 55 5.26 5.43 -2.92
N THR A 56 6.36 6.15 -3.11
CA THR A 56 7.66 5.55 -3.40
C THR A 56 8.59 5.78 -2.21
N HIS A 57 9.33 4.75 -1.83
CA HIS A 57 10.31 4.82 -0.74
C HIS A 57 11.41 3.78 -0.94
N GLY A 58 12.68 4.17 -0.82
CA GLY A 58 13.81 3.24 -0.98
C GLY A 58 13.87 2.54 -2.35
N GLY A 59 13.34 3.18 -3.40
CA GLY A 59 13.24 2.59 -4.74
C GLY A 59 12.11 1.57 -4.94
N TYR A 60 11.21 1.41 -3.96
CA TYR A 60 10.02 0.57 -4.07
C TYR A 60 8.77 1.42 -4.24
N LEU A 61 7.81 0.89 -5.01
CA LEU A 61 6.44 1.37 -5.08
C LEU A 61 5.62 0.66 -4.00
N GLY A 62 4.89 1.43 -3.20
CA GLY A 62 3.90 0.96 -2.24
C GLY A 62 2.55 1.65 -2.43
N VAL A 63 1.54 1.09 -1.77
CA VAL A 63 0.21 1.69 -1.64
C VAL A 63 0.09 2.41 -0.29
N MET A 64 -0.64 3.52 -0.28
CA MET A 64 -1.07 4.20 0.93
C MET A 64 -2.52 3.80 1.18
N ALA A 65 -2.81 3.18 2.32
CA ALA A 65 -4.14 2.65 2.60
C ALA A 65 -4.64 3.01 4.01
N VAL A 66 -5.94 3.29 4.11
CA VAL A 66 -6.60 3.62 5.39
C VAL A 66 -7.20 2.35 5.97
N PRO A 67 -6.71 1.86 7.13
CA PRO A 67 -7.25 0.66 7.75
C PRO A 67 -8.68 0.89 8.25
N TYR A 68 -9.56 -0.10 8.06
CA TYR A 68 -10.95 -0.02 8.53
C TYR A 68 -11.08 -0.20 10.04
N ASN A 69 -10.34 -1.16 10.60
CA ASN A 69 -10.36 -1.48 12.02
C ASN A 69 -8.94 -1.84 12.49
N PRO A 70 -8.02 -0.85 12.54
CA PRO A 70 -6.65 -1.14 12.92
C PRO A 70 -6.52 -1.47 14.40
N PRO A 71 -5.45 -2.16 14.78
CA PRO A 71 -5.17 -2.47 16.18
C PRO A 71 -4.95 -1.20 17.01
N ALA A 72 -5.29 -1.25 18.29
CA ALA A 72 -5.22 -0.09 19.19
C ALA A 72 -3.82 0.56 19.27
N TRP A 73 -2.75 -0.22 19.09
CA TRP A 73 -1.39 0.33 19.05
C TRP A 73 -1.18 1.27 17.86
N TRP A 74 -1.79 0.97 16.71
CA TRP A 74 -1.66 1.78 15.50
C TRP A 74 -2.36 3.12 15.70
N ILE A 75 -3.55 3.12 16.31
CA ILE A 75 -4.31 4.33 16.62
C ILE A 75 -3.55 5.22 17.60
N ARG A 76 -2.93 4.64 18.63
CA ARG A 76 -2.12 5.41 19.60
C ARG A 76 -0.92 6.11 18.94
N GLN A 77 -0.35 5.51 17.91
CA GLN A 77 0.84 6.03 17.24
C GLN A 77 0.50 7.04 16.14
N ASN A 78 -0.56 6.79 15.36
CA ASN A 78 -0.87 7.54 14.15
C ASN A 78 -2.13 8.41 14.27
N GLY A 79 -2.92 8.23 15.33
CA GLY A 79 -4.26 8.81 15.48
C GLY A 79 -5.37 7.96 14.84
N PRO A 80 -6.62 8.43 14.88
CA PRO A 80 -7.73 7.77 14.19
C PRO A 80 -7.47 7.64 12.68
N PRO A 81 -7.86 6.53 12.03
CA PRO A 81 -7.58 6.32 10.60
C PRO A 81 -8.18 7.41 9.71
N SER A 82 -7.35 7.99 8.84
CA SER A 82 -7.74 9.00 7.87
C SER A 82 -6.81 8.95 6.64
N PRO A 83 -7.19 9.59 5.51
CA PRO A 83 -6.30 9.68 4.35
C PRO A 83 -4.93 10.35 4.62
N ASP A 84 -4.86 11.20 5.65
CA ASP A 84 -3.66 11.97 6.03
C ASP A 84 -2.64 11.10 6.78
N ASN A 85 -3.08 10.05 7.48
CA ASN A 85 -2.23 9.10 8.20
C ASN A 85 -2.30 7.67 7.64
N ALA A 86 -2.68 7.54 6.37
CA ALA A 86 -2.74 6.26 5.68
C ALA A 86 -1.44 5.47 5.81
N ALA A 87 -1.56 4.16 6.06
CA ALA A 87 -0.42 3.26 6.20
C ALA A 87 0.24 3.02 4.83
N LEU A 88 1.55 3.17 4.78
CA LEU A 88 2.35 2.70 3.65
C LEU A 88 2.53 1.19 3.76
N ALA A 89 2.17 0.46 2.71
CA ALA A 89 2.46 -0.96 2.59
C ALA A 89 2.99 -1.29 1.18
N PHE A 90 4.00 -2.14 1.10
CA PHE A 90 4.56 -2.63 -0.15
C PHE A 90 3.83 -3.87 -0.64
N GLY A 91 3.95 -4.19 -1.94
CA GLY A 91 3.26 -5.33 -2.56
C GLY A 91 3.41 -6.64 -1.77
N ALA A 92 4.62 -6.96 -1.33
CA ALA A 92 4.91 -8.16 -0.53
C ALA A 92 4.21 -8.19 0.86
N GLU A 93 3.73 -7.05 1.36
CA GLU A 93 3.12 -6.91 2.68
C GLU A 93 1.59 -6.97 2.64
N ILE A 94 1.00 -7.00 1.44
CA ILE A 94 -0.44 -6.90 1.22
C ILE A 94 -1.00 -8.12 0.49
N SER A 95 -2.32 -8.23 0.47
CA SER A 95 -3.04 -9.16 -0.38
C SER A 95 -4.28 -8.51 -0.95
N ARG A 96 -4.67 -8.99 -2.14
CA ARG A 96 -5.97 -8.68 -2.71
C ARG A 96 -7.06 -9.31 -1.87
N ILE A 97 -8.15 -8.58 -1.74
CA ILE A 97 -9.42 -9.12 -1.29
C ILE A 97 -10.24 -9.23 -2.58
N ASP A 98 -10.48 -10.45 -3.04
CA ASP A 98 -11.33 -10.65 -4.20
C ASP A 98 -12.76 -10.23 -3.82
N ALA A 99 -13.38 -9.41 -4.65
CA ALA A 99 -14.76 -8.99 -4.48
C ALA A 99 -15.72 -10.08 -5.00
N GLU A 100 -15.69 -11.28 -4.42
CA GLU A 100 -16.71 -12.33 -4.56
C GLU A 100 -16.86 -12.98 -3.16
N GLU A 101 -18.02 -13.11 -2.51
CA GLU A 101 -19.38 -13.38 -2.99
C GLU A 101 -20.42 -12.50 -2.28
N GLY A 102 -21.27 -11.84 -3.07
CA GLY A 102 -22.61 -11.44 -2.67
C GLY A 102 -23.59 -12.10 -3.63
N ALA A 103 -23.89 -13.38 -3.40
CA ALA A 103 -24.96 -14.12 -4.06
C ALA A 103 -26.24 -14.07 -3.22
#